data_AF-A0A5A7RYN8-F1
#
_entry.id   AF-A0A5A7RYN8-F1
#
_cell.length_a   1.000
_cell.length_b   1.000
_cell.length_c   1.000
_cell.angle_alpha   90.00
_cell.angle_beta   90.00
_cell.angle_gamma   90.00
#
_symmetry.space_group_name_H-M   'P 1'
#
loop_
_entity.id
_entity.type
_entity.pdbx_description
1 polymer ?
#
loop_
_entity_poly.entity_id
_entity_poly.type
_entity_poly.pdbx_seq_one_letter_code
_entity_poly.pdbx_strand_id
1 'polypeptide(L)' 'MHVERNVSRCKAFGRVRNRVDLVGVVTKMDKRFVCLKIPDFKGCLEYPSNLVEIMEGNDLTSAREP' A
#
# COMPACT_ATOMS: atom_id res chain seq x y z
N MET A 1 -21.39 -22.25 -4.12
CA MET A 1 -21.04 -21.01 -3.40
C MET A 1 -19.56 -21.01 -3.08
N HIS A 2 -18.77 -20.27 -3.86
CA HIS A 2 -17.68 -19.44 -3.36
C HIS A 2 -17.24 -18.60 -4.57
N VAL A 3 -17.65 -17.35 -4.57
CA VAL A 3 -17.16 -16.39 -5.55
C VAL A 3 -15.70 -16.17 -5.19
N GLU A 4 -14.79 -16.82 -5.92
CA GLU A 4 -13.38 -16.48 -5.87
C GLU A 4 -13.29 -15.07 -6.42
N ARG A 5 -13.29 -14.10 -5.50
CA ARG A 5 -13.04 -12.71 -5.82
C ARG A 5 -11.62 -12.63 -6.36
N ASN A 6 -11.48 -12.84 -7.66
CA ASN A 6 -10.36 -12.37 -8.46
C ASN A 6 -10.40 -10.85 -8.44
N VAL A 7 -10.06 -10.29 -7.28
CA VAL A 7 -9.70 -8.89 -7.20
C VAL A 7 -8.23 -8.90 -7.48
N SER A 8 -7.87 -8.66 -8.75
CA SER A 8 -6.61 -8.00 -9.06
C SER A 8 -6.61 -6.66 -8.32
N ARG A 9 -6.38 -6.70 -7.00
CA ARG A 9 -6.07 -5.53 -6.19
C ARG A 9 -4.58 -5.39 -6.37
N CYS A 10 -4.15 -4.46 -7.20
CA CYS A 10 -2.87 -3.80 -6.99
C CYS A 10 -2.91 -3.25 -5.55
N LYS A 11 -2.53 -4.08 -4.58
CA LYS A 11 -2.43 -3.67 -3.18
C LYS A 11 -1.14 -2.89 -3.11
N ALA A 12 -1.25 -1.58 -3.26
CA ALA A 12 -0.16 -0.68 -2.98
C ALA A 12 0.16 -0.77 -1.49
N PHE A 13 1.43 -0.99 -1.18
CA PHE A 13 1.93 -0.88 0.19
C PHE A 13 2.48 0.53 0.37
N GLY A 14 2.34 1.07 1.56
CA GLY A 14 2.93 2.35 1.92
C GLY A 14 3.84 2.18 3.12
N ARG A 15 5.04 2.71 3.00
CA ARG A 15 6.04 2.74 4.06
C ARG A 15 6.14 4.16 4.59
N VAL A 16 5.85 4.33 5.88
CA VAL A 16 5.99 5.62 6.56
C VAL A 16 7.45 5.80 6.93
N ARG A 17 8.09 6.81 6.36
CA ARG A 17 9.47 7.20 6.63
C ARG A 17 9.53 8.13 7.84
N ASN A 18 9.08 7.64 8.99
CA ASN A 18 9.18 8.33 10.29
C ASN A 18 10.29 7.68 11.14
N ARG A 19 10.50 8.13 12.38
CA ARG A 19 11.43 7.51 13.34
C ARG A 19 11.20 6.01 13.56
N VAL A 20 9.99 5.52 13.25
CA VAL A 20 9.63 4.11 13.25
C VAL A 20 9.28 3.70 11.82
N ASP A 21 9.86 2.59 11.37
CA ASP A 21 9.58 2.02 10.06
C ASP A 21 8.22 1.31 10.10
N LEU A 22 7.18 1.95 9.58
CA LEU A 22 5.83 1.40 9.57
C LEU A 22 5.43 1.07 8.13
N VAL A 23 5.06 -0.19 7.91
CA VAL A 23 4.59 -0.66 6.60
C VAL A 23 3.14 -1.11 6.72
N GLY A 24 2.31 -0.63 5.82
CA GLY A 24 0.88 -0.94 5.78
C GLY A 24 0.33 -1.04 4.37
N VAL A 25 -0.89 -1.57 4.28
CA VAL A 25 -1.65 -1.56 3.03
C VAL A 25 -2.28 -0.19 2.85
N VAL A 26 -2.08 0.44 1.70
CA VAL A 26 -2.74 1.71 1.36
C VAL A 26 -4.23 1.42 1.17
N THR A 27 -5.05 2.05 2.00
CA THR A 27 -6.52 1.91 1.94
C THR A 27 -7.19 3.12 1.31
N LYS A 28 -6.58 4.30 1.45
CA LYS A 28 -7.01 5.55 0.82
C LYS A 28 -5.79 6.44 0.60
N MET A 29 -5.74 7.15 -0.52
CA MET A 29 -4.71 8.12 -0.82
C MET A 29 -5.36 9.40 -1.35
N ASP A 30 -5.03 10.51 -0.71
CA ASP A 30 -5.37 11.86 -1.10
C ASP A 30 -4.08 12.63 -1.42
N LYS A 31 -4.18 13.82 -2.03
CA LYS A 31 -3.00 14.63 -2.38
C LYS A 31 -2.13 15.00 -1.16
N ARG A 32 -2.75 15.11 0.02
CA ARG A 32 -2.10 15.54 1.26
C ARG A 32 -1.84 14.40 2.25
N PHE A 33 -2.65 13.35 2.23
CA PHE A 33 -2.66 12.32 3.26
C PHE A 33 -2.84 10.93 2.66
N VAL A 34 -2.28 9.92 3.32
CA VAL A 34 -2.38 8.51 2.97
C VAL A 34 -2.82 7.73 4.20
N CYS A 35 -3.89 6.95 4.05
CA CYS A 35 -4.39 6.04 5.08
C CYS A 35 -3.81 4.65 4.88
N LEU A 36 -3.06 4.20 5.88
CA LEU A 36 -2.41 2.90 5.92
C LEU A 36 -3.09 2.00 6.94
N LYS A 37 -3.36 0.75 6.53
CA LYS A 37 -3.79 -0.30 7.45
C LYS A 37 -2.57 -1.13 7.84
N ILE A 38 -2.16 -1.02 9.10
CA ILE A 38 -1.06 -1.79 9.67
C ILE A 38 -1.62 -3.13 10.18
N PRO A 39 -0.99 -4.28 9.88
CA PRO A 39 -1.52 -5.60 10.24
C PRO A 39 -1.69 -5.82 11.75
N ASP A 40 -0.93 -5.10 12.59
CA ASP A 40 -0.99 -5.21 14.06
C ASP A 40 -1.83 -4.11 14.73
N PHE A 41 -2.36 -3.15 13.95
CA PHE A 41 -3.14 -2.04 14.47
C PHE A 41 -4.62 -2.21 14.13
N LYS A 42 -5.48 -2.16 15.15
CA LYS A 42 -6.93 -2.18 14.96
C LYS A 42 -7.42 -0.79 14.53
N GLY A 43 -7.17 -0.44 13.28
CA GLY A 43 -7.57 0.83 12.68
C GLY A 43 -6.84 1.14 11.38
N CYS A 44 -7.02 2.36 10.89
CA CYS A 44 -6.18 2.95 9.84
C CYS A 44 -5.41 4.12 10.44
N LEU A 45 -4.15 4.27 10.06
CA LEU A 45 -3.34 5.42 10.42
C LEU A 45 -3.24 6.34 9.22
N GLU A 46 -3.52 7.62 9.45
CA GLU A 46 -3.37 8.65 8.43
C GLU A 46 -2.02 9.35 8.62
N TYR A 47 -1.24 9.40 7.54
CA TYR A 47 0.04 10.10 7.49
C TYR A 47 0.04 11.09 6.34
N PRO A 48 0.75 12.22 6.46
CA PRO A 48 0.93 13.12 5.33
C PRO A 48 1.67 12.39 4.20
N SER A 49 1.23 12.60 2.96
CA SER A 49 1.76 11.92 1.77
C SER A 49 3.27 12.10 1.60
N ASN A 50 3.82 13.24 2.03
CA ASN A 50 5.26 13.51 2.00
C ASN A 50 6.09 12.58 2.92
N LEU A 51 5.46 11.89 3.87
CA LEU A 51 6.11 10.94 4.76
C LEU A 51 5.86 9.49 4.36
N VAL A 52 5.07 9.23 3.31
CA VAL A 52 4.70 7.87 2.89
C VAL A 52 5.29 7.57 1.52
N GLU A 53 6.14 6.57 1.46
CA GLU A 53 6.68 6.02 0.22
C GLU A 53 5.77 4.89 -0.25
N ILE A 54 5.17 5.04 -1.43
CA ILE A 54 4.29 4.03 -2.02
C ILE A 54 5.15 3.00 -2.74
N MET A 55 5.11 1.77 -2.25
CA MET A 55 5.73 0.61 -2.84
C MET A 55 4.67 -0.08 -3.71
N GLU A 56 4.64 0.26 -5.00
CA GLU A 56 3.94 -0.57 -5.98
C GLU A 56 4.69 -1.88 -6.12
N GLY A 57 3.99 -2.99 -5.86
CA GLY A 57 4.47 -4.32 -6.24
C GLY A 57 4.49 -4.40 -7.75
N ASN A 58 5.62 -4.08 -8.37
CA ASN A 58 5.85 -4.34 -9.78
C ASN A 58 6.06 -5.85 -9.97
N ASP A 59 4.95 -6.57 -10.09
CA ASP A 59 4.93 -7.90 -10.69
C ASP A 59 4.10 -7.81 -11.97
N LEU A 60 4.75 -8.12 -13.11
CA LEU A 60 4.28 -8.06 -14.51
C LEU A 60 4.35 -6.65 -15.14
N THR A 61 5.49 -6.14 -15.59
CA THR A 61 6.24 -6.64 -16.76
C THR A 61 7.72 -6.24 -16.68
N SER A 62 8.56 -7.10 -16.09
CA SER A 62 9.96 -7.16 -16.54
C SER A 62 9.89 -7.63 -17.99
N ALA A 63 10.18 -6.71 -18.91
CA ALA A 63 10.23 -7.00 -20.33
C ALA A 63 11.16 -8.19 -20.55
N ARG A 64 10.61 -9.29 -21.09
CA ARG A 64 11.38 -10.26 -21.85
C ARG A 64 11.93 -9.50 -23.04
N GLU A 65 13.15 -8.99 -22.94
CA GLU A 65 13.92 -8.59 -24.11
C GLU A 65 14.64 -9.85 -24.63
N PRO A 66 14.51 -10.19 -25.93
CA PRO A 66 15.13 -11.35 -26.55
C PRO A 66 16.65 -11.20 -26.75
#